data_AF-A0A2E7BZK8-F1
#
_entry.id   AF-A0A2E7BZK8-F1
#
_cell.length_a   1.000
_cell.length_b   1.000
_cell.length_c   1.000
_cell.angle_alpha   90.00
_cell.angle_beta   90.00
_cell.angle_gamma   90.00
#
_symmetry.space_group_name_H-M   'P 1'
#
loop_
_entity.id
_entity.type
_entity.pdbx_description
1 polymer ?
#
loop_
_entity_poly.entity_id
_entity_poly.type
_entity_poly.pdbx_seq_one_letter_code
_entity_poly.pdbx_strand_id
1 'polypeptide(L)'
;MYRFLSCMSLLLVTTACTGADSPVPSMALCSDGWAQGVESQLQTGDGQGHGPDIGSDEWQSVVEFRLGIRDLPGLPERGSAAWCAYVDALAINKSPVIFVCEDAAATKLAVHFLPTEPRTLVARSGDRLALMTQQRSASGAQYAGDGAALWEHHGEATVTWGADAPEMRCQVVR
;
A
#
# COMPACT_ATOMS: atom_id res chain seq x y z
N MET A 1 30.99 -65.61 -37.90
CA MET A 1 29.66 -65.05 -37.58
C MET A 1 29.86 -63.74 -36.84
N TYR A 2 29.63 -62.62 -37.52
CA TYR A 2 29.76 -61.27 -36.96
C TYR A 2 28.60 -60.98 -36.01
N ARG A 3 28.90 -60.49 -34.80
CA ARG A 3 27.91 -59.80 -33.95
C ARG A 3 28.55 -58.52 -33.42
N PHE A 4 28.35 -57.44 -34.16
CA PHE A 4 28.51 -56.08 -33.68
C PHE A 4 27.43 -55.82 -32.62
N LEU A 5 27.82 -55.64 -31.35
CA LEU A 5 26.95 -55.04 -30.35
C LEU A 5 27.29 -53.54 -30.31
N SER A 6 26.54 -52.76 -31.07
CA SER A 6 26.55 -51.30 -31.02
C SER A 6 25.81 -50.87 -29.76
N CYS A 7 26.54 -50.45 -28.72
CA CYS A 7 25.96 -49.84 -27.54
C CYS A 7 25.66 -48.37 -27.88
N MET A 8 24.43 -48.12 -28.31
CA MET A 8 23.94 -46.79 -28.68
C MET A 8 23.84 -45.93 -27.42
N SER A 9 24.78 -45.00 -27.26
CA SER A 9 24.80 -43.99 -26.21
C SER A 9 23.52 -43.15 -26.26
N LEU A 10 22.68 -43.28 -25.25
CA LEU A 10 21.45 -42.50 -25.09
C LEU A 10 21.83 -41.10 -24.56
N LEU A 11 21.92 -40.11 -25.45
CA LEU A 11 21.99 -38.70 -25.06
C LEU A 11 20.60 -38.26 -24.55
N LEU A 12 20.45 -38.11 -23.24
CA LEU A 12 19.33 -37.36 -22.64
C LEU A 12 19.56 -35.87 -22.87
N VAL A 13 18.74 -35.26 -23.72
CA VAL A 13 18.66 -33.79 -23.84
C VAL A 13 17.70 -33.31 -22.77
N THR A 14 18.22 -32.72 -21.69
CA THR A 14 17.39 -32.03 -20.70
C THR A 14 17.02 -30.65 -21.23
N THR A 15 15.80 -30.50 -21.74
CA THR A 15 15.19 -29.21 -22.03
C THR A 15 14.96 -28.49 -20.71
N ALA A 16 15.81 -27.51 -20.39
CA ALA A 16 15.58 -26.60 -19.28
C ALA A 16 14.45 -25.65 -19.66
N CYS A 17 13.30 -25.77 -18.99
CA CYS A 17 12.26 -24.75 -19.06
C CYS A 17 12.79 -23.50 -18.37
N THR A 18 13.27 -22.51 -19.13
CA THR A 18 13.45 -21.15 -18.63
C THR A 18 12.06 -20.56 -18.37
N GLY A 19 11.56 -20.73 -17.15
CA GLY A 19 10.48 -19.91 -16.64
C GLY A 19 11.01 -18.49 -16.49
N ALA A 20 10.79 -17.66 -17.51
CA ALA A 20 10.89 -16.23 -17.33
C ALA A 20 9.74 -15.84 -16.40
N ASP A 21 10.04 -15.57 -15.14
CA ASP A 21 9.17 -14.79 -14.27
C ASP A 21 8.95 -13.46 -14.98
N SER A 22 7.85 -13.39 -15.73
CA SER A 22 7.35 -12.12 -16.22
C SER A 22 6.95 -11.34 -14.97
N PRO A 23 7.38 -10.07 -14.79
CA PRO A 23 6.85 -9.26 -13.72
C PRO A 23 5.33 -9.28 -13.85
N VAL A 24 4.64 -9.82 -12.84
CA VAL A 24 3.19 -9.64 -12.74
C VAL A 24 2.98 -8.13 -12.87
N PRO A 25 2.18 -7.64 -13.83
CA PRO A 25 1.90 -6.23 -13.93
C PRO A 25 1.38 -5.80 -12.55
N SER A 26 2.13 -4.94 -11.86
CA SER A 26 1.58 -4.27 -10.70
C SER A 26 0.31 -3.59 -11.21
N MET A 27 -0.85 -4.01 -10.69
CA MET A 27 -2.11 -3.37 -11.09
C MET A 27 -1.94 -1.89 -10.80
N ALA A 28 -1.91 -1.08 -11.85
CA ALA A 28 -1.71 0.34 -11.71
C ALA A 28 -2.85 0.90 -10.84
N LEU A 29 -2.50 1.70 -9.83
CA LEU A 29 -3.48 2.37 -9.00
C LEU A 29 -4.45 3.18 -9.87
N CYS A 30 -5.71 3.26 -9.46
CA CYS A 30 -6.82 3.85 -10.22
C CYS A 30 -7.20 3.16 -11.55
N SER A 31 -6.60 2.03 -11.91
CA SER A 31 -7.06 1.27 -13.09
C SER A 31 -8.36 0.52 -12.81
N ASP A 32 -9.08 0.12 -13.86
CA ASP A 32 -10.32 -0.68 -13.74
C ASP A 32 -10.09 -1.98 -12.95
N GLY A 33 -8.98 -2.67 -13.20
CA GLY A 33 -8.61 -3.89 -12.48
C GLY A 33 -8.35 -3.64 -11.00
N TRP A 34 -7.71 -2.52 -10.67
CA TRP A 34 -7.54 -2.09 -9.28
C TRP A 34 -8.90 -1.75 -8.64
N ALA A 35 -9.77 -1.03 -9.34
CA ALA A 35 -11.09 -0.66 -8.82
C ALA A 35 -11.97 -1.89 -8.54
N GLN A 36 -11.93 -2.90 -9.42
CA GLN A 36 -12.56 -4.21 -9.16
C GLN A 36 -11.96 -4.91 -7.93
N GLY A 37 -10.65 -4.82 -7.74
CA GLY A 37 -9.97 -5.29 -6.54
C GLY A 37 -10.51 -4.61 -5.28
N VAL A 38 -10.63 -3.29 -5.28
CA VAL A 38 -11.21 -2.52 -4.18
C VAL A 38 -12.66 -2.92 -3.92
N GLU A 39 -13.47 -3.06 -4.97
CA GLU A 39 -14.86 -3.50 -4.86
C GLU A 39 -14.97 -4.88 -4.20
N SER A 40 -14.12 -5.83 -4.57
CA SER A 40 -14.10 -7.17 -3.98
C SER A 40 -13.85 -7.16 -2.45
N GLN A 41 -13.17 -6.12 -1.95
CA GLN A 41 -12.84 -5.97 -0.54
C GLN A 41 -13.90 -5.22 0.25
N LEU A 42 -14.63 -4.29 -0.37
CA LEU A 42 -15.52 -3.36 0.32
C LEU A 42 -17.02 -3.63 0.08
N GLN A 43 -17.37 -4.30 -1.03
CA GLN A 43 -18.75 -4.62 -1.42
C GLN A 43 -19.64 -3.38 -1.33
N THR A 44 -19.47 -2.45 -2.26
CA THR A 44 -20.17 -1.14 -2.24
C THR A 44 -21.63 -1.24 -2.66
N GLY A 45 -22.02 -2.33 -3.33
CA GLY A 45 -23.41 -2.61 -3.71
C GLY A 45 -24.35 -2.90 -2.54
N ASP A 46 -25.66 -2.87 -2.83
CA ASP A 46 -26.73 -3.10 -1.85
C ASP A 46 -27.09 -4.58 -1.64
N GLY A 47 -26.43 -5.49 -2.37
CA GLY A 47 -26.68 -6.94 -2.35
C GLY A 47 -27.90 -7.39 -3.15
N GLN A 48 -28.62 -6.48 -3.81
CA GLN A 48 -29.82 -6.75 -4.62
C GLN A 48 -29.56 -6.57 -6.12
N GLY A 49 -28.30 -6.38 -6.52
CA GLY A 49 -27.91 -6.11 -7.90
C GLY A 49 -27.95 -4.62 -8.26
N HIS A 50 -28.15 -3.73 -7.29
CA HIS A 50 -27.92 -2.30 -7.46
C HIS A 50 -26.63 -1.89 -6.76
N GLY A 51 -25.94 -0.94 -7.35
CA GLY A 51 -24.70 -0.40 -6.83
C GLY A 51 -24.20 0.71 -7.73
N PRO A 52 -23.30 1.56 -7.21
CA PRO A 52 -22.68 2.57 -8.03
C PRO A 52 -21.79 1.90 -9.09
N ASP A 53 -21.66 2.54 -10.25
CA ASP A 53 -20.76 2.06 -11.30
C ASP A 53 -19.31 2.08 -10.80
N ILE A 54 -18.62 0.95 -10.82
CA ILE A 54 -17.24 0.84 -10.32
C ILE A 54 -16.36 1.86 -11.02
N GLY A 55 -15.62 2.66 -10.24
CA GLY A 55 -14.75 3.73 -10.73
C GLY A 55 -15.44 5.10 -10.86
N SER A 56 -16.77 5.18 -10.82
CA SER A 56 -17.50 6.45 -10.83
C SER A 56 -17.31 7.28 -9.55
N ASP A 57 -17.57 8.59 -9.61
CA ASP A 57 -17.51 9.45 -8.43
C ASP A 57 -18.46 9.01 -7.30
N GLU A 58 -19.62 8.45 -7.66
CA GLU A 58 -20.56 7.86 -6.69
C GLU A 58 -19.93 6.64 -5.99
N TRP A 59 -19.30 5.74 -6.76
CA TRP A 59 -18.59 4.59 -6.20
C TRP A 59 -17.45 5.03 -5.29
N GLN A 60 -16.66 6.02 -5.72
CA GLN A 60 -15.54 6.55 -4.93
C GLN A 60 -16.02 7.17 -3.59
N SER A 61 -17.19 7.83 -3.58
CA SER A 61 -17.82 8.34 -2.35
C SER A 61 -18.25 7.22 -1.41
N VAL A 62 -18.79 6.13 -1.94
CA VAL A 62 -19.15 4.94 -1.13
C VAL A 62 -17.89 4.25 -0.58
N VAL A 63 -16.81 4.17 -1.37
CA VAL A 63 -15.51 3.66 -0.91
C VAL A 63 -15.01 4.44 0.30
N GLU A 64 -15.02 5.77 0.26
CA GLU A 64 -14.62 6.59 1.40
C GLU A 64 -15.49 6.39 2.64
N PHE A 65 -16.80 6.25 2.45
CA PHE A 65 -17.73 5.96 3.53
C PHE A 65 -17.42 4.60 4.17
N ARG A 66 -17.21 3.55 3.37
CA ARG A 66 -16.88 2.19 3.84
C ARG A 66 -15.55 2.15 4.59
N LEU A 67 -14.58 2.96 4.18
CA LEU A 67 -13.27 3.08 4.82
C LEU A 67 -13.28 4.02 6.05
N GLY A 68 -14.39 4.71 6.33
CA GLY A 68 -14.47 5.69 7.41
C GLY A 68 -13.47 6.83 7.24
N ILE A 69 -13.25 7.26 6.00
CA ILE A 69 -12.36 8.40 5.65
C ILE A 69 -13.12 9.56 5.02
N ARG A 70 -14.41 9.39 4.74
CA ARG A 70 -15.23 10.45 4.13
C ARG A 70 -15.20 11.69 5.02
N ASP A 71 -15.03 12.85 4.39
CA ASP A 71 -15.01 14.16 5.02
C ASP A 71 -13.83 14.39 5.99
N LEU A 72 -12.83 13.49 6.02
CA LEU A 72 -11.62 13.70 6.81
C LEU A 72 -10.73 14.80 6.21
N PRO A 73 -10.12 15.65 7.05
CA PRO A 73 -9.18 16.65 6.57
C PRO A 73 -7.94 15.98 5.98
N GLY A 74 -7.46 16.52 4.85
CA GLY A 74 -6.29 15.98 4.14
C GLY A 74 -6.60 14.80 3.22
N LEU A 75 -7.87 14.40 3.07
CA LEU A 75 -8.25 13.44 2.04
C LEU A 75 -8.05 14.06 0.64
N PRO A 76 -7.28 13.42 -0.27
CA PRO A 76 -7.08 13.95 -1.62
C PRO A 76 -8.34 13.93 -2.47
N GLU A 77 -8.29 14.64 -3.59
CA GLU A 77 -9.36 14.61 -4.59
C GLU A 77 -9.63 13.18 -5.07
N ARG A 78 -10.91 12.81 -5.09
CA ARG A 78 -11.43 11.56 -5.62
C ARG A 78 -10.84 11.23 -6.99
N GLY A 79 -10.35 10.00 -7.16
CA GLY A 79 -9.75 9.51 -8.41
C GLY A 79 -8.33 10.01 -8.70
N SER A 80 -7.77 10.91 -7.87
CA SER A 80 -6.36 11.28 -7.98
C SER A 80 -5.44 10.12 -7.60
N ALA A 81 -4.19 10.15 -8.09
CA ALA A 81 -3.19 9.14 -7.73
C ALA A 81 -2.96 9.04 -6.21
N ALA A 82 -3.03 10.17 -5.50
CA ALA A 82 -2.93 10.23 -4.04
C ALA A 82 -4.12 9.53 -3.37
N TRP A 83 -5.34 9.78 -3.84
CA TRP A 83 -6.55 9.11 -3.35
C TRP A 83 -6.48 7.60 -3.55
N CYS A 84 -6.04 7.13 -4.72
CA CYS A 84 -5.90 5.70 -4.97
C CYS A 84 -4.85 5.05 -4.07
N ALA A 85 -3.77 5.76 -3.71
CA ALA A 85 -2.80 5.27 -2.73
C ALA A 85 -3.42 5.11 -1.34
N TYR A 86 -4.27 6.05 -0.90
CA TYR A 86 -5.02 5.92 0.35
C TYR A 86 -5.96 4.72 0.34
N VAL A 87 -6.76 4.58 -0.71
CA VAL A 87 -7.71 3.48 -0.84
C VAL A 87 -6.97 2.15 -0.90
N ASP A 88 -5.85 2.06 -1.62
CA ASP A 88 -5.03 0.86 -1.67
C ASP A 88 -4.50 0.47 -0.29
N ALA A 89 -3.93 1.41 0.47
CA ALA A 89 -3.45 1.17 1.83
C ALA A 89 -4.54 0.64 2.77
N LEU A 90 -5.75 1.18 2.67
CA LEU A 90 -6.84 0.89 3.61
C LEU A 90 -7.76 -0.26 3.18
N ALA A 91 -7.87 -0.52 1.88
CA ALA A 91 -8.78 -1.53 1.33
C ALA A 91 -8.05 -2.77 0.79
N ILE A 92 -6.82 -2.66 0.31
CA ILE A 92 -6.07 -3.79 -0.28
C ILE A 92 -4.95 -4.22 0.69
N ASN A 93 -4.09 -3.27 1.07
CA ASN A 93 -2.92 -3.50 1.91
C ASN A 93 -3.20 -3.24 3.40
N LYS A 94 -4.29 -3.85 3.91
CA LYS A 94 -4.94 -3.58 5.22
C LYS A 94 -4.09 -3.80 6.49
N SER A 95 -2.84 -4.21 6.37
CA SER A 95 -1.98 -4.54 7.51
C SER A 95 -0.98 -3.41 7.79
N PRO A 96 -1.34 -2.43 8.63
CA PRO A 96 -0.41 -1.37 9.01
C PRO A 96 0.66 -1.87 9.99
N VAL A 97 1.80 -1.20 9.98
CA VAL A 97 2.71 -1.14 11.12
C VAL A 97 2.12 -0.17 12.14
N ILE A 98 1.90 -0.62 13.37
CA ILE A 98 1.36 0.22 14.43
C ILE A 98 2.50 0.77 15.28
N PHE A 99 2.54 2.09 15.41
CA PHE A 99 3.38 2.78 16.38
C PHE A 99 2.53 3.31 17.53
N VAL A 100 3.12 3.38 18.73
CA VAL A 100 2.58 4.14 19.87
C VAL A 100 3.51 5.33 20.11
N CYS A 101 2.96 6.53 20.08
CA CYS A 101 3.69 7.77 20.24
C CYS A 101 3.62 8.28 21.68
N GLU A 102 4.73 8.81 22.18
CA GLU A 102 4.90 9.41 23.50
C GLU A 102 4.32 10.84 23.56
N ASP A 103 3.05 11.00 23.16
CA ASP A 103 2.29 12.22 23.42
C ASP A 103 1.42 12.07 24.67
N ALA A 104 0.71 13.14 25.05
CA ALA A 104 -0.16 13.13 26.24
C ALA A 104 -1.29 12.09 26.17
N ALA A 105 -1.62 11.56 24.99
CA ALA A 105 -2.70 10.61 24.76
C ALA A 105 -2.22 9.18 24.46
N ALA A 106 -0.89 8.95 24.40
CA ALA A 106 -0.30 7.70 23.91
C ALA A 106 -0.87 7.28 22.54
N THR A 107 -0.92 8.23 21.60
CA THR A 107 -1.61 8.07 20.32
C THR A 107 -1.07 6.89 19.50
N LYS A 108 -1.98 6.08 18.95
CA LYS A 108 -1.64 5.02 17.98
C LYS A 108 -1.58 5.59 16.57
N LEU A 109 -0.46 5.33 15.89
CA LEU A 109 -0.24 5.70 14.51
C LEU A 109 -0.19 4.42 13.65
N ALA A 110 -1.17 4.25 12.77
CA ALA A 110 -1.19 3.17 11.79
C ALA A 110 -0.46 3.63 10.51
N VAL A 111 0.56 2.90 10.11
CA VAL A 111 1.43 3.25 8.98
C VAL A 111 1.45 2.14 7.94
N HIS A 112 1.08 2.47 6.71
CA HIS A 112 1.17 1.57 5.56
C HIS A 112 2.32 2.04 4.65
N PHE A 113 3.26 1.15 4.36
CA PHE A 113 4.33 1.39 3.39
C PHE A 113 3.94 0.77 2.05
N LEU A 114 3.84 1.61 1.02
CA LEU A 114 3.39 1.20 -0.31
C LEU A 114 4.59 1.04 -1.26
N PRO A 115 4.59 0.00 -2.11
CA PRO A 115 5.66 -0.25 -3.08
C PRO A 115 5.49 0.62 -4.35
N THR A 116 5.36 1.92 -4.17
CA THR A 116 5.26 2.92 -5.25
C THR A 116 6.61 3.55 -5.56
N GLU A 117 6.69 4.35 -6.63
CA GLU A 117 7.87 5.13 -6.99
C GLU A 117 7.51 6.63 -7.07
N PRO A 118 8.02 7.49 -6.16
CA PRO A 118 8.82 7.15 -4.98
C PRO A 118 8.00 6.40 -3.92
N ARG A 119 8.66 5.60 -3.07
CA ARG A 119 8.00 4.86 -1.98
C ARG A 119 7.09 5.78 -1.18
N THR A 120 5.84 5.39 -1.05
CA THR A 120 4.80 6.17 -0.39
C THR A 120 4.47 5.57 0.97
N LEU A 121 4.18 6.43 1.92
CA LEU A 121 3.74 6.09 3.27
C LEU A 121 2.38 6.74 3.50
N VAL A 122 1.38 5.93 3.87
CA VAL A 122 0.08 6.42 4.33
C VAL A 122 0.02 6.24 5.84
N ALA A 123 -0.14 7.33 6.57
CA ALA A 123 -0.25 7.33 8.01
C ALA A 123 -1.64 7.77 8.45
N ARG A 124 -2.22 7.04 9.40
CA ARG A 124 -3.51 7.36 10.02
C ARG A 124 -3.38 7.42 11.54
N SER A 125 -3.86 8.51 12.11
CA SER A 125 -4.03 8.70 13.54
C SER A 125 -5.43 9.25 13.82
N GLY A 126 -6.33 8.40 14.29
CA GLY A 126 -7.75 8.74 14.44
C GLY A 126 -8.36 9.22 13.12
N ASP A 127 -8.76 10.50 13.10
CA ASP A 127 -9.38 11.20 11.96
C ASP A 127 -8.38 12.02 11.14
N ARG A 128 -7.08 11.89 11.42
CA ARG A 128 -6.01 12.57 10.68
C ARG A 128 -5.33 11.58 9.74
N LEU A 129 -5.19 12.01 8.50
CA LEU A 129 -4.50 11.30 7.43
C LEU A 129 -3.30 12.11 6.94
N ALA A 130 -2.24 11.41 6.55
CA ALA A 130 -1.11 12.01 5.84
C ALA A 130 -0.53 11.03 4.82
N LEU A 131 -0.28 11.53 3.61
CA LEU A 131 0.44 10.86 2.55
C LEU A 131 1.82 11.49 2.46
N MET A 132 2.83 10.64 2.57
CA MET A 132 4.21 11.04 2.58
C MET A 132 4.99 10.25 1.53
N THR A 133 6.01 10.87 0.94
CA THR A 133 6.92 10.18 0.02
C THR A 133 8.31 10.07 0.63
N GLN A 134 9.03 9.03 0.25
CA GLN A 134 10.37 8.77 0.75
C GLN A 134 11.31 9.91 0.40
N GLN A 135 12.02 10.42 1.41
CA GLN A 135 13.05 11.44 1.30
C GLN A 135 14.44 10.79 1.26
N ARG A 136 15.42 11.51 0.69
CA ARG A 136 16.83 11.10 0.80
C ARG A 136 17.28 11.28 2.25
N SER A 137 17.88 10.24 2.83
CA SER A 137 18.42 10.26 4.19
C SER A 137 19.72 9.46 4.27
N ALA A 138 20.58 9.83 5.23
CA ALA A 138 21.87 9.15 5.44
C ALA A 138 21.75 7.89 6.32
N SER A 139 20.72 7.81 7.16
CA SER A 139 20.41 6.66 8.01
C SER A 139 18.91 6.63 8.30
N GLY A 140 18.35 5.42 8.38
CA GLY A 140 16.92 5.21 8.57
C GLY A 140 16.08 5.48 7.33
N ALA A 141 14.77 5.39 7.48
CA ALA A 141 13.80 5.66 6.43
C ALA A 141 13.01 6.93 6.78
N GLN A 142 13.23 8.00 6.01
CA GLN A 142 12.54 9.28 6.19
C GLN A 142 11.46 9.47 5.13
N TYR A 143 10.28 9.92 5.56
CA TYR A 143 9.12 10.22 4.74
C TYR A 143 8.59 11.61 5.12
N ALA A 144 8.15 12.38 4.13
CA ALA A 144 7.51 13.67 4.35
C ALA A 144 6.44 13.95 3.29
N GLY A 145 5.41 14.72 3.68
CA GLY A 145 4.26 15.06 2.84
C GLY A 145 3.06 15.46 3.69
N ASP A 146 2.10 16.18 3.10
CA ASP A 146 0.89 16.67 3.79
C ASP A 146 1.16 17.42 5.12
N GLY A 147 2.31 18.10 5.21
CA GLY A 147 2.74 18.80 6.43
C GLY A 147 3.15 17.88 7.58
N ALA A 148 3.22 16.56 7.35
CA ALA A 148 3.71 15.57 8.30
C ALA A 148 5.09 15.05 7.88
N ALA A 149 5.83 14.51 8.84
CA ALA A 149 7.05 13.76 8.60
C ALA A 149 7.16 12.57 9.55
N LEU A 150 7.79 11.50 9.06
CA LEU A 150 8.13 10.32 9.84
C LEU A 150 9.56 9.90 9.50
N TRP A 151 10.39 9.71 10.51
CA TRP A 151 11.74 9.17 10.37
C TRP A 151 11.89 7.93 11.22
N GLU A 152 11.94 6.76 10.59
CA GLU A 152 12.03 5.46 11.24
C GLU A 152 13.46 4.92 11.24
N HIS A 153 13.84 4.29 12.34
CA HIS A 153 15.07 3.53 12.47
C HIS A 153 14.93 2.41 13.53
N HIS A 154 14.98 1.16 13.10
CA HIS A 154 14.98 -0.04 13.94
C HIS A 154 13.75 -0.19 14.88
N GLY A 155 12.57 0.21 14.42
CA GLY A 155 11.31 0.11 15.17
C GLY A 155 11.03 1.30 16.08
N GLU A 156 11.90 2.31 16.07
CA GLU A 156 11.63 3.63 16.64
C GLU A 156 11.37 4.63 15.51
N ALA A 157 10.49 5.60 15.75
CA ALA A 157 10.21 6.65 14.80
C ALA A 157 10.09 8.02 15.48
N THR A 158 10.64 9.03 14.82
CA THR A 158 10.36 10.44 15.09
C THR A 158 9.22 10.88 14.17
N VAL A 159 8.16 11.48 14.71
CA VAL A 159 6.97 11.91 13.95
C VAL A 159 6.63 13.37 14.23
N THR A 160 6.33 14.13 13.18
CA THR A 160 5.72 15.46 13.27
C THR A 160 4.41 15.49 12.48
N TRP A 161 3.38 16.15 13.01
CA TRP A 161 2.04 16.14 12.42
C TRP A 161 1.47 17.55 12.20
N GLY A 162 1.83 18.17 11.07
CA GLY A 162 1.59 19.58 10.78
C GLY A 162 2.88 20.40 10.87
N ALA A 163 2.96 21.50 10.12
CA ALA A 163 4.18 22.30 9.92
C ALA A 163 4.82 22.84 11.23
N ASP A 164 4.03 23.02 12.28
CA ASP A 164 4.46 23.56 13.58
C ASP A 164 4.18 22.63 14.76
N ALA A 165 3.86 21.36 14.49
CA ALA A 165 3.58 20.41 15.56
C ALA A 165 4.88 19.97 16.26
N PRO A 166 4.83 19.75 17.59
CA PRO A 166 5.98 19.20 18.29
C PRO A 166 6.31 17.80 17.77
N GLU A 167 7.60 17.49 17.79
CA GLU A 167 8.08 16.15 17.49
C GLU A 167 7.63 15.16 18.57
N MET A 168 7.18 13.99 18.13
CA MET A 168 6.81 12.86 18.98
C MET A 168 7.73 11.69 18.71
N ARG A 169 8.17 11.02 19.77
CA ARG A 169 8.85 9.73 19.67
C ARG A 169 7.82 8.64 19.67
N CYS A 170 7.96 7.68 18.77
CA CYS A 170 7.04 6.57 18.66
C CYS A 170 7.80 5.24 18.59
N GLN A 171 7.20 4.18 19.11
CA GLN A 171 7.76 2.83 19.05
C GLN A 171 6.77 1.87 18.40
N VAL A 172 7.29 0.96 17.58
CA VAL A 172 6.48 -0.10 16.97
C VAL A 172 5.90 -1.02 18.04
N VAL A 173 4.61 -1.32 17.93
CA VAL A 173 3.95 -2.34 18.74
C VAL A 173 4.24 -3.69 18.10
N ARG A 174 4.84 -4.59 18.86
CA ARG A 174 5.07 -5.99 18.45
C ARG A 174 3.87 -6.86 18.76
#